data_AF-A0A2N1KJ84-F1
#
_entry.id   AF-A0A2N1KJ84-F1
#
_cell.length_a   1.000
_cell.length_b   1.000
_cell.length_c   1.000
_cell.angle_alpha   90.00
_cell.angle_beta   90.00
_cell.angle_gamma   90.00
#
_symmetry.space_group_name_H-M   'P 1'
#
loop_
_entity.id
_entity.type
_entity.pdbx_description
1 polymer ?
#
loop_
_entity_poly.entity_id
_entity_poly.type
_entity_poly.pdbx_seq_one_letter_code
_entity_poly.pdbx_strand_id
1 'polypeptide(L)'
;MHEKSKAFFSKEGTVLVSFLLMGLIVGIQHYFMGPKYYNNYLIFRQSFVHLLAGTNPYVEYPAEYFDIFLYHPSFCLFFSPFSYLPIWLGMPLWTAASALVLFYAIRQLPVTYSQKLFCWWFVFLEVVFALHYQQTNPLIIALGLLTFAFLEKGKMGWAALFPLLAFCIKGYGLIFAGMFLFYPRPWRYIFSSLGWLLILTFLPLPLLGWSRFVEVYQQWMACLQADYKVNYGFSIMGLIKLVQPTFEAVGKVQVVGLLLLALTWGLYFLKSLYRPLDLATRLSLLAYLCLWVILFNHAAEAQTYIIAIQGAALYILLEKEKRPRWAYTCAVLVVLLAIFPATDLCPPLWRREFFYPYLMKVIPCTLIWFVLQFELISRGLQQRKYRTPENQPSYSVL
;
A
#
# COMPACT_ATOMS: atom_id res chain seq x y z
N MET A 1 -8.20 -34.27 14.58
CA MET A 1 -7.07 -33.55 13.94
C MET A 1 -7.48 -32.16 13.44
N HIS A 2 -8.66 -32.01 12.82
CA HIS A 2 -9.16 -30.75 12.27
C HIS A 2 -9.29 -29.60 13.29
N GLU A 3 -9.89 -29.85 14.46
CA GLU A 3 -10.06 -28.80 15.50
C GLU A 3 -8.73 -28.32 16.10
N LYS A 4 -7.78 -29.24 16.35
CA LYS A 4 -6.45 -28.88 16.86
C LYS A 4 -5.68 -28.01 15.86
N SER A 5 -5.78 -28.31 14.56
CA SER A 5 -5.18 -27.49 13.50
C SER A 5 -5.82 -26.10 13.42
N LYS A 6 -7.16 -26.04 13.42
CA LYS A 6 -7.91 -24.76 13.43
C LYS A 6 -7.54 -23.91 14.64
N ALA A 7 -7.45 -24.51 15.82
CA ALA A 7 -7.03 -23.82 17.05
C ALA A 7 -5.58 -23.31 16.97
N PHE A 8 -4.67 -24.06 16.33
CA PHE A 8 -3.28 -23.65 16.15
C PHE A 8 -3.14 -22.42 15.24
N PHE A 9 -3.77 -22.44 14.05
CA PHE A 9 -3.71 -21.33 13.09
C PHE A 9 -4.53 -20.09 13.49
N SER A 10 -5.35 -20.22 14.53
CA SER A 10 -6.14 -19.13 15.10
C SER A 10 -5.42 -18.41 16.25
N LYS A 11 -4.20 -18.81 16.63
CA LYS A 11 -3.39 -18.12 17.65
C LYS A 11 -2.57 -17.00 17.03
N GLU A 12 -2.57 -15.83 17.65
CA GLU A 12 -1.81 -14.67 17.16
C GLU A 12 -0.31 -14.97 17.09
N GLY A 13 0.22 -15.66 18.10
CA GLY A 13 1.62 -16.08 18.13
C GLY A 13 2.00 -16.97 16.93
N THR A 14 1.10 -17.86 16.50
CA THR A 14 1.32 -18.68 15.29
C THR A 14 1.44 -17.80 14.05
N VAL A 15 0.51 -16.85 13.88
CA VAL A 15 0.52 -15.94 12.73
C VAL A 15 1.81 -15.10 12.72
N LEU A 16 2.19 -14.52 13.87
CA LEU A 16 3.40 -13.73 14.01
C LEU A 16 4.65 -14.54 13.64
N VAL A 17 4.78 -15.74 14.21
CA VAL A 17 5.92 -16.64 13.93
C VAL A 17 5.94 -17.00 12.45
N SER A 18 4.80 -17.27 11.81
CA SER A 18 4.74 -17.56 10.37
C SER A 18 5.23 -16.38 9.52
N PHE A 19 4.83 -15.14 9.83
CA PHE A 19 5.29 -13.95 9.13
C PHE A 19 6.81 -13.73 9.29
N LEU A 20 7.32 -13.82 10.53
CA LEU A 20 8.74 -13.64 10.82
C LEU A 20 9.59 -14.75 10.20
N LEU A 21 9.18 -16.01 10.37
CA LEU A 21 9.89 -17.16 9.87
C LEU A 21 9.98 -17.12 8.35
N MET A 22 8.89 -16.81 7.64
CA MET A 22 8.95 -16.66 6.19
C MET A 22 9.84 -15.48 5.77
N GLY A 23 9.79 -14.34 6.45
CA GLY A 23 10.70 -13.24 6.17
C GLY A 23 12.17 -13.65 6.28
N LEU A 24 12.53 -14.38 7.35
CA LEU A 24 13.88 -14.89 7.55
C LEU A 24 14.28 -15.93 6.49
N ILE A 25 13.42 -16.92 6.21
CA ILE A 25 13.67 -17.96 5.21
C ILE A 25 13.93 -17.35 3.84
N VAL A 26 13.08 -16.42 3.41
CA VAL A 26 13.20 -15.76 2.10
C VAL A 26 14.52 -15.00 2.00
N GLY A 27 14.87 -14.24 3.04
CA GLY A 27 16.15 -13.53 3.07
C GLY A 27 17.34 -14.48 3.00
N ILE A 28 17.35 -15.55 3.81
CA ILE A 28 18.45 -16.52 3.79
C ILE A 28 18.55 -17.21 2.43
N GLN A 29 17.42 -17.62 1.85
CA GLN A 29 17.37 -18.25 0.53
C GLN A 29 17.97 -17.34 -0.55
N HIS A 30 17.54 -16.08 -0.63
CA HIS A 30 18.02 -15.18 -1.68
C HIS A 30 19.50 -14.86 -1.51
N TYR A 31 20.02 -14.85 -0.27
CA TYR A 31 21.45 -14.64 -0.02
C TYR A 31 22.28 -15.72 -0.73
N PHE A 32 21.89 -16.99 -0.59
CA PHE A 32 22.57 -18.11 -1.24
C PHE A 32 22.37 -18.15 -2.77
N MET A 33 21.34 -17.51 -3.30
CA MET A 33 21.13 -17.40 -4.76
C MET A 33 22.01 -16.31 -5.40
N GLY A 34 22.57 -15.40 -4.60
CA GLY A 34 23.55 -14.41 -5.01
C GLY A 34 22.97 -13.04 -5.42
N PRO A 35 23.84 -12.04 -5.69
CA PRO A 35 23.50 -10.61 -5.77
C PRO A 35 22.33 -10.25 -6.68
N LYS A 36 22.17 -10.95 -7.80
CA LYS A 36 21.08 -10.71 -8.77
C LYS A 36 19.69 -10.94 -8.17
N TYR A 37 19.58 -11.77 -7.14
CA TYR A 37 18.31 -12.12 -6.51
C TYR A 37 17.91 -11.16 -5.38
N TYR A 38 18.83 -10.32 -4.88
CA TYR A 38 18.55 -9.35 -3.82
C TYR A 38 18.94 -7.93 -4.18
N ASN A 39 18.77 -7.60 -5.46
CA ASN A 39 19.14 -6.32 -6.04
C ASN A 39 18.54 -5.11 -5.30
N ASN A 40 17.25 -5.16 -4.95
CA ASN A 40 16.60 -4.07 -4.20
C ASN A 40 17.26 -3.82 -2.84
N TYR A 41 17.64 -4.89 -2.13
CA TYR A 41 18.36 -4.75 -0.86
C TYR A 41 19.73 -4.07 -1.07
N LEU A 42 20.45 -4.40 -2.14
CA LEU A 42 21.72 -3.75 -2.48
C LEU A 42 21.53 -2.26 -2.77
N ILE A 43 20.54 -1.89 -3.58
CA ILE A 43 20.20 -0.48 -3.87
C ILE A 43 19.97 0.29 -2.56
N PHE A 44 19.13 -0.24 -1.66
CA PHE A 44 18.80 0.44 -0.41
C PHE A 44 19.99 0.51 0.56
N ARG A 45 20.77 -0.57 0.63
CA ARG A 45 21.99 -0.62 1.43
C ARG A 45 22.96 0.46 0.97
N GLN A 46 23.19 0.50 -0.33
CA GLN A 46 24.24 1.26 -0.95
C GLN A 46 23.89 2.75 -1.08
N SER A 47 22.60 3.11 -1.15
CA SER A 47 22.18 4.51 -1.12
C SER A 47 22.67 5.24 0.15
N PHE A 48 22.66 4.57 1.30
CA PHE A 48 23.24 5.10 2.53
C PHE A 48 24.77 5.20 2.49
N VAL A 49 25.44 4.21 1.91
CA VAL A 49 26.91 4.20 1.75
C VAL A 49 27.37 5.34 0.85
N HIS A 50 26.74 5.51 -0.32
CA HIS A 50 27.01 6.61 -1.23
C HIS A 50 26.72 7.98 -0.60
N LEU A 51 25.61 8.08 0.15
CA LEU A 51 25.27 9.32 0.86
C LEU A 51 26.37 9.73 1.84
N LEU A 52 26.91 8.78 2.62
CA LEU A 52 28.01 9.04 3.56
C LEU A 52 29.35 9.27 2.86
N ALA A 53 29.61 8.60 1.73
CA ALA A 53 30.82 8.77 0.95
C ALA A 53 30.88 10.12 0.19
N GLY A 54 29.82 10.93 0.25
CA GLY A 54 29.73 12.17 -0.51
C GLY A 54 29.55 11.95 -2.02
N THR A 55 29.12 10.75 -2.45
CA THR A 55 28.80 10.45 -3.85
C THR A 55 27.29 10.58 -4.10
N ASN A 56 26.89 10.80 -5.36
CA ASN A 56 25.48 10.98 -5.71
C ASN A 56 24.75 9.62 -5.64
N PRO A 57 23.81 9.38 -4.69
CA PRO A 57 23.12 8.09 -4.60
C PRO A 57 22.08 7.88 -5.71
N TYR A 58 21.78 8.91 -6.51
CA TYR A 58 20.71 8.95 -7.51
C TYR A 58 21.18 8.69 -8.95
N VAL A 59 22.33 8.02 -9.13
CA VAL A 59 22.85 7.60 -10.43
C VAL A 59 23.00 6.07 -10.50
N GLU A 60 23.31 5.55 -11.69
CA GLU A 60 23.55 4.13 -11.89
C GLU A 60 24.90 3.70 -11.30
N TYR A 61 24.92 2.52 -10.68
CA TYR A 61 26.13 1.86 -10.20
C TYR A 61 26.19 0.40 -10.69
N PRO A 62 26.42 0.14 -12.00
CA PRO A 62 26.28 -1.19 -12.59
C PRO A 62 27.22 -2.27 -12.01
N ALA A 63 28.31 -1.86 -11.36
CA ALA A 63 29.22 -2.75 -10.67
C ALA A 63 28.69 -3.25 -9.31
N GLU A 64 27.71 -2.55 -8.73
CA GLU A 64 27.21 -2.78 -7.38
C GLU A 64 25.77 -3.33 -7.39
N TYR A 65 24.92 -2.80 -8.27
CA TYR A 65 23.52 -3.21 -8.44
C TYR A 65 22.99 -2.80 -9.81
N PHE A 66 21.78 -3.27 -10.14
CA PHE A 66 21.05 -2.91 -11.35
C PHE A 66 19.91 -1.95 -10.98
N ASP A 67 19.60 -0.95 -11.81
CA ASP A 67 18.58 0.09 -11.55
C ASP A 67 19.07 1.27 -10.66
N ILE A 68 18.23 2.29 -10.50
CA ILE A 68 18.55 3.55 -9.81
C ILE A 68 17.74 3.67 -8.51
N PHE A 69 18.33 4.31 -7.50
CA PHE A 69 17.63 4.67 -6.28
C PHE A 69 16.71 5.89 -6.49
N LEU A 70 15.40 5.74 -6.31
CA LEU A 70 14.41 6.82 -6.56
C LEU A 70 13.79 7.41 -5.26
N TYR A 71 14.28 6.98 -4.11
CA TYR A 71 13.63 7.22 -2.81
C TYR A 71 14.08 8.57 -2.22
N HIS A 72 13.25 9.15 -1.37
CA HIS A 72 13.57 10.42 -0.71
C HIS A 72 14.88 10.32 0.11
N PRO A 73 15.70 11.38 0.22
CA PRO A 73 17.01 11.33 0.91
C PRO A 73 16.97 10.73 2.33
N SER A 74 15.91 10.97 3.09
CA SER A 74 15.72 10.39 4.44
C SER A 74 15.61 8.87 4.45
N PHE A 75 15.21 8.23 3.35
CA PHE A 75 15.14 6.77 3.28
C PHE A 75 16.52 6.12 3.37
N CYS A 76 17.58 6.79 2.90
CA CYS A 76 18.95 6.35 3.13
C CYS A 76 19.22 6.16 4.64
N LEU A 77 18.76 7.10 5.47
CA LEU A 77 18.92 7.02 6.93
C LEU A 77 18.00 5.98 7.55
N PHE A 78 16.77 5.81 7.06
CA PHE A 78 15.87 4.75 7.54
C PHE A 78 16.46 3.36 7.33
N PHE A 79 17.19 3.18 6.23
CA PHE A 79 17.82 1.91 5.88
C PHE A 79 19.17 1.69 6.57
N SER A 80 19.76 2.74 7.16
CA SER A 80 21.10 2.68 7.77
C SER A 80 21.33 1.50 8.74
N PRO A 81 20.38 1.07 9.61
CA PRO A 81 20.61 -0.08 10.49
C PRO A 81 20.87 -1.37 9.71
N PHE A 82 20.29 -1.52 8.52
CA PHE A 82 20.48 -2.67 7.65
C PHE A 82 21.72 -2.53 6.76
N SER A 83 22.16 -1.30 6.46
CA SER A 83 23.36 -1.06 5.65
C SER A 83 24.67 -1.44 6.35
N TYR A 84 24.74 -1.22 7.67
CA TYR A 84 25.92 -1.55 8.48
C TYR A 84 26.11 -3.05 8.73
N LEU A 85 25.04 -3.85 8.58
CA LEU A 85 25.11 -5.29 8.78
C LEU A 85 25.71 -5.99 7.56
N PRO A 86 26.40 -7.13 7.76
CA PRO A 86 26.76 -7.98 6.64
C PRO A 86 25.49 -8.51 5.95
N ILE A 87 25.53 -8.65 4.63
CA ILE A 87 24.35 -8.95 3.79
C ILE A 87 23.59 -10.20 4.30
N TRP A 88 24.31 -11.24 4.70
CA TRP A 88 23.72 -12.49 5.20
C TRP A 88 22.83 -12.30 6.44
N LEU A 89 23.04 -11.22 7.20
CA LEU A 89 22.26 -10.88 8.39
C LEU A 89 21.28 -9.73 8.11
N GLY A 90 21.76 -8.67 7.46
CA GLY A 90 20.96 -7.47 7.22
C GLY A 90 19.76 -7.73 6.32
N MET A 91 19.90 -8.60 5.31
CA MET A 91 18.80 -8.90 4.39
C MET A 91 17.68 -9.72 5.04
N PRO A 92 17.94 -10.85 5.73
CA PRO A 92 16.88 -11.56 6.47
C PRO A 92 16.18 -10.69 7.51
N LEU A 93 16.93 -9.81 8.20
CA LEU A 93 16.34 -8.88 9.16
C LEU A 93 15.48 -7.82 8.47
N TRP A 94 15.86 -7.33 7.30
CA TRP A 94 15.07 -6.39 6.50
C TRP A 94 13.71 -6.99 6.09
N THR A 95 13.72 -8.22 5.56
CA THR A 95 12.50 -8.91 5.13
C THR A 95 11.62 -9.26 6.32
N ALA A 96 12.21 -9.72 7.44
CA ALA A 96 11.47 -9.99 8.67
C ALA A 96 10.87 -8.70 9.28
N ALA A 97 11.60 -7.59 9.29
CA ALA A 97 11.11 -6.30 9.76
C ALA A 97 9.93 -5.81 8.90
N SER A 98 10.02 -5.94 7.57
CA SER A 98 8.93 -5.59 6.65
C SER A 98 7.66 -6.41 6.92
N ALA A 99 7.80 -7.73 7.15
CA ALA A 99 6.70 -8.60 7.53
C ALA A 99 6.09 -8.22 8.89
N LEU A 100 6.94 -7.93 9.88
CA LEU A 100 6.54 -7.57 11.24
C LEU A 100 5.71 -6.27 11.28
N VAL A 101 6.14 -5.25 10.54
CA VAL A 101 5.44 -3.96 10.50
C VAL A 101 4.04 -4.12 9.89
N LEU A 102 3.90 -4.92 8.83
CA LEU A 102 2.58 -5.22 8.26
C LEU A 102 1.70 -6.06 9.21
N PHE A 103 2.28 -7.09 9.83
CA PHE A 103 1.58 -7.87 10.85
C PHE A 103 1.02 -6.95 11.96
N TYR A 104 1.87 -6.07 12.49
CA TYR A 104 1.49 -5.12 13.52
C TYR A 104 0.45 -4.11 13.02
N ALA A 105 0.55 -3.63 11.79
CA ALA A 105 -0.44 -2.72 11.22
C ALA A 105 -1.85 -3.33 11.16
N ILE A 106 -1.96 -4.58 10.71
CA ILE A 106 -3.23 -5.33 10.72
C ILE A 106 -3.71 -5.57 12.16
N ARG A 107 -2.79 -5.87 13.11
CA ARG A 107 -3.11 -5.98 14.54
C ARG A 107 -3.81 -4.73 15.07
N GLN A 108 -3.42 -3.56 14.57
CA GLN A 108 -3.90 -2.27 15.03
C GLN A 108 -5.25 -1.83 14.45
N LEU A 109 -5.76 -2.52 13.43
CA LEU A 109 -7.08 -2.21 12.86
C LEU A 109 -8.19 -2.36 13.90
N PRO A 110 -9.21 -1.47 13.90
CA PRO A 110 -10.33 -1.50 14.83
C PRO A 110 -11.41 -2.53 14.43
N VAL A 111 -10.99 -3.72 14.03
CA VAL A 111 -11.85 -4.84 13.63
C VAL A 111 -11.73 -5.98 14.65
N THR A 112 -12.65 -6.94 14.59
CA THR A 112 -12.63 -8.09 15.52
C THR A 112 -11.40 -8.96 15.31
N TYR A 113 -11.05 -9.78 16.29
CA TYR A 113 -9.89 -10.66 16.18
C TYR A 113 -9.99 -11.66 15.02
N SER A 114 -11.17 -12.24 14.79
CA SER A 114 -11.40 -13.17 13.67
C SER A 114 -11.27 -12.47 12.30
N GLN A 115 -11.65 -11.21 12.23
CA GLN A 115 -11.44 -10.36 11.05
C GLN A 115 -9.94 -10.06 10.82
N LYS A 116 -9.15 -9.84 11.89
CA LYS A 116 -7.68 -9.73 11.79
C LYS A 116 -7.03 -11.01 11.31
N LEU A 117 -7.45 -12.16 11.86
CA LEU A 117 -7.01 -13.48 11.40
C LEU A 117 -7.26 -13.68 9.90
N PHE A 118 -8.44 -13.30 9.42
CA PHE A 118 -8.73 -13.33 8.00
C PHE A 118 -7.76 -12.44 7.22
N CYS A 119 -7.58 -11.17 7.59
CA CYS A 119 -6.67 -10.27 6.89
C CYS A 119 -5.23 -10.81 6.84
N TRP A 120 -4.68 -11.25 7.97
CA TRP A 120 -3.32 -11.80 8.02
C TRP A 120 -3.14 -12.98 7.09
N TRP A 121 -4.01 -13.99 7.18
CA TRP A 121 -3.88 -15.20 6.37
C TRP A 121 -4.20 -14.98 4.90
N PHE A 122 -5.16 -14.10 4.59
CA PHE A 122 -5.54 -13.81 3.22
C PHE A 122 -4.41 -13.15 2.43
N VAL A 123 -3.64 -12.26 3.05
CA VAL A 123 -2.52 -11.57 2.39
C VAL A 123 -1.19 -12.31 2.52
N PHE A 124 -1.10 -13.34 3.35
CA PHE A 124 0.16 -13.98 3.75
C PHE A 124 1.05 -14.38 2.57
N LEU A 125 0.51 -15.09 1.58
CA LEU A 125 1.26 -15.52 0.40
C LEU A 125 1.73 -14.34 -0.47
N GLU A 126 0.95 -13.27 -0.53
CA GLU A 126 1.33 -12.06 -1.25
C GLU A 126 2.43 -11.27 -0.50
N VAL A 127 2.43 -11.32 0.84
CA VAL A 127 3.54 -10.79 1.64
C VAL A 127 4.81 -11.56 1.32
N VAL A 128 4.77 -12.89 1.36
CA VAL A 128 5.92 -13.75 1.01
C VAL A 128 6.44 -13.40 -0.38
N PHE A 129 5.54 -13.30 -1.37
CA PHE A 129 5.91 -12.92 -2.73
C PHE A 129 6.62 -11.55 -2.79
N ALA A 130 6.10 -10.52 -2.12
CA ALA A 130 6.75 -9.21 -2.09
C ALA A 130 8.14 -9.25 -1.41
N LEU A 131 8.32 -10.11 -0.39
CA LEU A 131 9.59 -10.28 0.31
C LEU A 131 10.65 -10.98 -0.54
N HIS A 132 10.29 -11.85 -1.51
CA HIS A 132 11.24 -12.44 -2.45
C HIS A 132 11.95 -11.39 -3.30
N TYR A 133 11.31 -10.24 -3.53
CA TYR A 133 11.91 -9.10 -4.23
C TYR A 133 12.48 -8.04 -3.27
N GLN A 134 12.53 -8.33 -1.96
CA GLN A 134 12.96 -7.41 -0.90
C GLN A 134 12.27 -6.03 -0.97
N GLN A 135 11.04 -6.01 -1.48
CA GLN A 135 10.32 -4.78 -1.78
C GLN A 135 9.87 -4.04 -0.53
N THR A 136 9.77 -2.72 -0.65
CA THR A 136 9.24 -1.85 0.41
C THR A 136 7.71 -1.78 0.41
N ASN A 137 7.02 -2.35 -0.58
CA ASN A 137 5.56 -2.29 -0.71
C ASN A 137 4.78 -2.80 0.53
N PRO A 138 5.21 -3.87 1.24
CA PRO A 138 4.59 -4.26 2.50
C PRO A 138 4.62 -3.16 3.56
N LEU A 139 5.69 -2.36 3.61
CA LEU A 139 5.77 -1.19 4.50
C LEU A 139 4.80 -0.09 4.08
N ILE A 140 4.64 0.16 2.77
CA ILE A 140 3.72 1.19 2.27
C ILE A 140 2.28 0.89 2.71
N ILE A 141 1.80 -0.33 2.50
CA ILE A 141 0.46 -0.71 2.98
C ILE A 141 0.38 -0.71 4.51
N ALA A 142 1.41 -1.19 5.21
CA ALA A 142 1.43 -1.16 6.67
C ALA A 142 1.30 0.26 7.23
N LEU A 143 2.01 1.23 6.66
CA LEU A 143 1.94 2.64 7.01
C LEU A 143 0.55 3.22 6.67
N GLY A 144 -0.06 2.84 5.55
CA GLY A 144 -1.44 3.20 5.23
C GLY A 144 -2.46 2.67 6.25
N LEU A 145 -2.34 1.40 6.67
CA LEU A 145 -3.17 0.80 7.71
C LEU A 145 -2.92 1.43 9.09
N LEU A 146 -1.69 1.78 9.43
CA LEU A 146 -1.35 2.48 10.67
C LEU A 146 -1.91 3.90 10.69
N THR A 147 -1.86 4.61 9.56
CA THR A 147 -2.53 5.91 9.36
C THR A 147 -4.00 5.78 9.77
N PHE A 148 -4.70 4.82 9.16
CA PHE A 148 -6.10 4.55 9.46
C PHE A 148 -6.33 4.20 10.95
N ALA A 149 -5.57 3.23 11.47
CA ALA A 149 -5.74 2.75 12.84
C ALA A 149 -5.50 3.86 13.89
N PHE A 150 -4.57 4.79 13.64
CA PHE A 150 -4.29 5.88 14.56
C PHE A 150 -5.30 7.03 14.43
N LEU A 151 -5.85 7.27 13.23
CA LEU A 151 -7.00 8.17 13.06
C LEU A 151 -8.22 7.67 13.86
N GLU A 152 -8.53 6.38 13.77
CA GLU A 152 -9.62 5.73 14.55
C GLU A 152 -9.39 5.84 16.06
N LYS A 153 -8.13 5.79 16.51
CA LYS A 153 -7.75 6.00 17.93
C LYS A 153 -7.69 7.47 18.33
N GLY A 154 -8.01 8.42 17.44
CA GLY A 154 -7.94 9.85 17.70
C GLY A 154 -6.51 10.41 17.86
N LYS A 155 -5.48 9.61 17.54
CA LYS A 155 -4.05 9.97 17.66
C LYS A 155 -3.55 10.71 16.42
N MET A 156 -4.17 11.86 16.13
CA MET A 156 -3.97 12.64 14.89
C MET A 156 -2.50 12.94 14.57
N GLY A 157 -1.71 13.31 15.58
CA GLY A 157 -0.31 13.68 15.34
C GLY A 157 0.56 12.51 14.92
N TRP A 158 0.32 11.32 15.46
CA TRP A 158 1.00 10.09 15.04
C TRP A 158 0.45 9.55 13.73
N ALA A 159 -0.86 9.69 13.49
CA ALA A 159 -1.46 9.33 12.21
C ALA A 159 -0.82 10.11 11.04
N ALA A 160 -0.48 11.38 11.25
CA ALA A 160 0.17 12.23 10.26
C ALA A 160 1.58 11.78 9.86
N LEU A 161 2.30 11.06 10.75
CA LEU A 161 3.66 10.59 10.48
C LEU A 161 3.70 9.50 9.41
N PHE A 162 2.80 8.51 9.50
CA PHE A 162 2.88 7.30 8.68
C PHE A 162 2.80 7.53 7.16
N PRO A 163 1.91 8.37 6.60
CA PRO A 163 1.90 8.60 5.15
C PRO A 163 3.10 9.42 4.68
N LEU A 164 3.74 10.21 5.56
CA LEU A 164 4.99 10.91 5.26
C LEU A 164 6.19 9.95 5.26
N LEU A 165 6.24 8.99 6.19
CA LEU A 165 7.19 7.88 6.12
C LEU A 165 6.99 7.10 4.81
N ALA A 166 5.72 6.84 4.43
CA ALA A 166 5.42 6.14 3.19
C ALA A 166 5.88 6.94 1.98
N PHE A 167 5.65 8.26 1.95
CA PHE A 167 6.15 9.18 0.93
C PHE A 167 7.67 9.14 0.79
N CYS A 168 8.40 9.14 1.91
CA CYS A 168 9.86 9.05 1.89
C CYS A 168 10.36 7.74 1.26
N ILE A 169 9.57 6.67 1.33
CA ILE A 169 9.86 5.39 0.72
C ILE A 169 9.37 5.41 -0.74
N LYS A 170 8.05 5.47 -0.98
CA LYS A 170 7.47 5.58 -2.32
C LYS A 170 6.43 6.69 -2.33
N GLY A 171 6.60 7.67 -3.23
CA GLY A 171 5.81 8.90 -3.25
C GLY A 171 4.28 8.68 -3.26
N TYR A 172 3.80 7.64 -3.95
CA TYR A 172 2.36 7.31 -3.98
C TYR A 172 1.79 6.92 -2.61
N GLY A 173 2.63 6.55 -1.63
CA GLY A 173 2.21 6.26 -0.26
C GLY A 173 1.59 7.46 0.46
N LEU A 174 1.86 8.69 -0.01
CA LEU A 174 1.25 9.90 0.52
C LEU A 174 -0.28 9.91 0.39
N ILE A 175 -0.84 9.14 -0.55
CA ILE A 175 -2.29 9.09 -0.80
C ILE A 175 -3.08 8.73 0.46
N PHE A 176 -2.51 7.89 1.34
CA PHE A 176 -3.15 7.49 2.60
C PHE A 176 -3.36 8.65 3.57
N ALA A 177 -2.61 9.74 3.43
CA ALA A 177 -2.84 10.94 4.23
C ALA A 177 -4.28 11.43 4.10
N GLY A 178 -4.86 11.35 2.90
CA GLY A 178 -6.22 11.81 2.63
C GLY A 178 -7.28 11.23 3.57
N MET A 179 -7.04 10.08 4.20
CA MET A 179 -7.97 9.51 5.18
C MET A 179 -8.32 10.46 6.32
N PHE A 180 -7.45 11.43 6.66
CA PHE A 180 -7.73 12.43 7.71
C PHE A 180 -9.01 13.24 7.43
N LEU A 181 -9.39 13.40 6.16
CA LEU A 181 -10.58 14.17 5.74
C LEU A 181 -11.88 13.66 6.37
N PHE A 182 -11.90 12.40 6.80
CA PHE A 182 -13.09 11.75 7.36
C PHE A 182 -13.10 11.69 8.89
N TYR A 183 -12.21 12.44 9.56
CA TYR A 183 -12.06 12.45 11.01
C TYR A 183 -12.11 13.87 11.61
N PRO A 184 -12.50 14.01 12.89
CA PRO A 184 -12.53 15.31 13.56
C PRO A 184 -11.12 15.86 13.81
N ARG A 185 -11.01 17.15 14.12
CA ARG A 185 -9.74 17.84 14.44
C ARG A 185 -8.69 17.81 13.31
N PRO A 186 -9.06 18.17 12.06
CA PRO A 186 -8.14 18.14 10.92
C PRO A 186 -6.90 19.02 11.14
N TRP A 187 -7.03 20.16 11.84
CA TRP A 187 -5.92 21.06 12.12
C TRP A 187 -4.78 20.41 12.90
N ARG A 188 -5.09 19.54 13.87
CA ARG A 188 -4.05 18.82 14.62
C ARG A 188 -3.28 17.88 13.69
N TYR A 189 -3.98 17.23 12.75
CA TYR A 189 -3.35 16.39 11.74
C TYR A 189 -2.49 17.22 10.79
N ILE A 190 -2.99 18.34 10.29
CA ILE A 190 -2.28 19.24 9.36
C ILE A 190 -1.01 19.80 9.99
N PHE A 191 -1.07 20.42 11.17
CA PHE A 191 0.11 20.98 11.82
C PHE A 191 1.13 19.90 12.21
N SER A 192 0.65 18.72 12.61
CA SER A 192 1.56 17.58 12.85
C SER A 192 2.21 17.10 11.55
N SER A 193 1.48 17.10 10.43
CA SER A 193 2.02 16.74 9.11
C SER A 193 3.12 17.71 8.69
N LEU A 194 2.93 19.02 8.90
CA LEU A 194 3.97 20.02 8.65
C LEU A 194 5.21 19.77 9.52
N GLY A 195 5.01 19.54 10.82
CA GLY A 195 6.11 19.23 11.74
C GLY A 195 6.90 17.98 11.33
N TRP A 196 6.20 16.89 11.00
CA TRP A 196 6.84 15.65 10.55
C TRP A 196 7.52 15.81 9.20
N LEU A 197 6.92 16.52 8.24
CA LEU A 197 7.52 16.78 6.95
C LEU A 197 8.85 17.53 7.11
N LEU A 198 8.89 18.55 7.97
CA LEU A 198 10.12 19.27 8.30
C LEU A 198 11.15 18.32 8.94
N ILE A 199 10.77 17.57 9.99
CA ILE A 199 11.67 16.64 10.68
C ILE A 199 12.27 15.63 9.70
N LEU A 200 11.42 15.01 8.86
CA LEU A 200 11.87 14.01 7.90
C LEU A 200 12.73 14.62 6.80
N THR A 201 12.36 15.78 6.25
CA THR A 201 13.12 16.46 5.20
C THR A 201 14.50 16.87 5.71
N PHE A 202 14.59 17.44 6.90
CA PHE A 202 15.87 17.85 7.48
C PHE A 202 16.61 16.72 8.20
N LEU A 203 16.08 15.49 8.23
CA LEU A 203 16.73 14.35 8.88
C LEU A 203 18.17 14.08 8.40
N PRO A 204 18.50 14.20 7.10
CA PRO A 204 19.88 14.03 6.63
C PRO A 204 20.80 15.20 6.99
N LEU A 205 20.27 16.40 7.29
CA LEU A 205 21.06 17.62 7.45
C LEU A 205 22.19 17.51 8.49
N PRO A 206 21.99 16.92 9.70
CA PRO A 206 23.06 16.79 10.70
C PRO A 206 24.25 15.95 10.22
N LEU A 207 24.04 15.02 9.28
CA LEU A 207 25.11 14.17 8.73
C LEU A 207 25.82 14.83 7.54
N LEU A 208 25.10 15.65 6.76
CA LEU A 208 25.58 16.18 5.49
C LEU A 208 26.16 17.59 5.61
N GLY A 209 25.68 18.39 6.56
CA GLY A 209 25.86 19.84 6.52
C GLY A 209 25.07 20.49 5.38
N TRP A 210 25.00 21.83 5.37
CA TRP A 210 24.09 22.57 4.51
C TRP A 210 24.38 22.42 3.00
N SER A 211 25.64 22.54 2.59
CA SER A 211 26.02 22.50 1.17
C SER A 211 25.66 21.15 0.53
N ARG A 212 26.07 20.04 1.17
CA ARG A 212 25.79 18.70 0.67
C ARG A 212 24.30 18.34 0.76
N PHE A 213 23.61 18.80 1.80
CA PHE A 213 22.17 18.64 1.93
C PHE A 213 21.43 19.19 0.71
N VAL A 214 21.71 20.43 0.31
CA VAL A 214 21.08 21.04 -0.87
C VAL A 214 21.41 20.27 -2.14
N GLU A 215 22.67 19.86 -2.31
CA GLU A 215 23.13 19.11 -3.49
C GLU A 215 22.38 17.77 -3.64
N VAL A 216 22.26 16.99 -2.57
CA VAL A 216 21.57 15.68 -2.58
C VAL A 216 20.09 15.84 -2.96
N TYR A 217 19.43 16.90 -2.49
CA TYR A 217 18.04 17.19 -2.85
C TYR A 217 17.88 17.62 -4.32
N GLN A 218 18.83 18.38 -4.86
CA GLN A 218 18.85 18.71 -6.28
C GLN A 218 19.07 17.46 -7.14
N GLN A 219 19.97 16.57 -6.73
CA GLN A 219 20.23 15.30 -7.40
C GLN A 219 18.98 14.39 -7.40
N TRP A 220 18.30 14.29 -6.25
CA TRP A 220 17.04 13.55 -6.15
C TRP A 220 15.98 14.11 -7.09
N MET A 221 15.79 15.43 -7.10
CA MET A 221 14.80 16.08 -7.97
C MET A 221 15.12 15.87 -9.45
N ALA A 222 16.39 16.03 -9.85
CA ALA A 222 16.84 15.80 -11.22
C ALA A 222 16.63 14.34 -11.66
N CYS A 223 16.88 13.38 -10.76
CA CYS A 223 16.64 11.97 -11.00
C CYS A 223 15.15 11.66 -11.23
N LEU A 224 14.26 12.19 -10.37
CA LEU A 224 12.82 12.04 -10.54
C LEU A 224 12.28 12.69 -11.81
N GLN A 225 12.85 13.83 -12.21
CA GLN A 225 12.48 14.48 -13.47
C GLN A 225 12.93 13.64 -14.67
N ALA A 226 14.12 13.02 -14.62
CA ALA A 226 14.60 12.19 -15.72
C ALA A 226 13.82 10.86 -15.88
N ASP A 227 13.13 10.40 -14.83
CA ASP A 227 12.34 9.17 -14.83
C ASP A 227 10.97 9.33 -15.53
N TYR A 228 10.98 9.55 -16.85
CA TYR A 228 9.79 9.64 -17.69
C TYR A 228 9.32 8.29 -18.27
N LYS A 229 9.78 7.16 -17.73
CA LYS A 229 9.48 5.84 -18.29
C LYS A 229 7.98 5.52 -18.13
N VAL A 230 7.21 5.76 -19.18
CA VAL A 230 5.81 5.34 -19.26
C VAL A 230 5.74 3.84 -19.44
N ASN A 231 5.55 3.14 -18.33
CA ASN A 231 5.17 1.73 -18.31
C ASN A 231 3.65 1.59 -18.20
N TYR A 232 3.09 0.49 -18.69
CA TYR A 232 1.67 0.17 -18.52
C TYR A 232 1.42 -0.76 -17.32
N GLY A 233 2.45 -1.52 -16.91
CA GLY A 233 2.48 -2.31 -15.68
C GLY A 233 1.31 -3.28 -15.46
N PHE A 234 1.21 -3.81 -14.25
CA PHE A 234 0.04 -4.51 -13.74
C PHE A 234 -1.01 -3.49 -13.33
N SER A 235 -1.69 -2.87 -14.30
CA SER A 235 -2.67 -1.80 -14.06
C SER A 235 -3.85 -1.87 -15.04
N ILE A 236 -4.86 -1.02 -14.85
CA ILE A 236 -5.96 -0.88 -15.83
C ILE A 236 -5.43 -0.45 -17.20
N MET A 237 -4.40 0.41 -17.23
CA MET A 237 -3.75 0.83 -18.48
C MET A 237 -3.08 -0.36 -19.17
N GLY A 238 -2.48 -1.28 -18.40
CA GLY A 238 -1.94 -2.54 -18.92
C GLY A 238 -3.02 -3.43 -19.55
N LEU A 239 -4.17 -3.58 -18.89
CA LEU A 239 -5.30 -4.34 -19.46
C LEU A 239 -5.84 -3.69 -20.74
N ILE A 240 -5.94 -2.36 -20.79
CA ILE A 240 -6.37 -1.66 -22.01
C ILE A 240 -5.36 -1.89 -23.13
N LYS A 241 -4.05 -1.79 -22.85
CA LYS A 241 -2.99 -2.03 -23.84
C LYS A 241 -3.01 -3.46 -24.39
N LEU A 242 -3.36 -4.44 -23.55
CA LEU A 242 -3.50 -5.84 -23.97
C LEU A 242 -4.61 -6.04 -25.00
N VAL A 243 -5.75 -5.34 -24.84
CA VAL A 243 -6.90 -5.41 -25.77
C VAL A 243 -6.72 -4.48 -26.97
N GLN A 244 -6.09 -3.33 -26.75
CA GLN A 244 -5.82 -2.30 -27.76
C GLN A 244 -4.32 -1.96 -27.75
N PRO A 245 -3.48 -2.68 -28.53
CA PRO A 245 -2.03 -2.47 -28.56
C PRO A 245 -1.58 -1.06 -28.97
N THR A 246 -2.43 -0.28 -29.64
CA THR A 246 -2.17 1.12 -30.02
C THR A 246 -2.49 2.14 -28.93
N PHE A 247 -2.97 1.71 -27.77
CA PHE A 247 -3.33 2.61 -26.67
C PHE A 247 -2.10 3.30 -26.08
N GLU A 248 -2.08 4.64 -26.02
CA GLU A 248 -0.97 5.43 -25.47
C GLU A 248 -1.40 6.47 -24.42
N ALA A 249 -2.69 6.58 -24.15
CA ALA A 249 -3.25 7.66 -23.36
C ALA A 249 -3.23 7.41 -21.83
N VAL A 250 -2.07 7.04 -21.29
CA VAL A 250 -1.87 6.75 -19.85
C VAL A 250 -2.37 7.91 -18.97
N GLY A 251 -1.97 9.14 -19.27
CA GLY A 251 -2.39 10.32 -18.51
C GLY A 251 -3.91 10.53 -18.50
N LYS A 252 -4.61 10.20 -19.60
CA LYS A 252 -6.09 10.31 -19.65
C LYS A 252 -6.74 9.32 -18.68
N VAL A 253 -6.25 8.08 -18.62
CA VAL A 253 -6.79 7.07 -17.68
C VAL A 253 -6.51 7.48 -16.23
N GLN A 254 -5.34 8.02 -15.94
CA GLN A 254 -5.01 8.53 -14.61
C GLN A 254 -5.91 9.71 -14.20
N VAL A 255 -6.16 10.66 -15.11
CA VAL A 255 -7.10 11.77 -14.87
C VAL A 255 -8.50 11.24 -14.59
N VAL A 256 -9.01 10.29 -15.39
CA VAL A 256 -10.32 9.67 -15.14
C VAL A 256 -10.34 8.98 -13.77
N GLY A 257 -9.29 8.22 -13.43
CA GLY A 257 -9.13 7.61 -12.12
C GLY A 257 -9.18 8.64 -10.98
N LEU A 258 -8.46 9.74 -11.13
CA LEU A 258 -8.45 10.82 -10.15
C LEU A 258 -9.82 11.50 -10.00
N LEU A 259 -10.53 11.74 -11.11
CA LEU A 259 -11.88 12.28 -11.09
C LEU A 259 -12.87 11.34 -10.39
N LEU A 260 -12.77 10.03 -10.61
CA LEU A 260 -13.61 9.03 -9.92
C LEU A 260 -13.29 8.94 -8.42
N LEU A 261 -12.01 9.00 -8.05
CA LEU A 261 -11.58 9.13 -6.66
C LEU A 261 -12.16 10.41 -6.03
N ALA A 262 -11.96 11.57 -6.67
CA ALA A 262 -12.42 12.87 -6.18
C ALA A 262 -13.94 12.95 -6.05
N LEU A 263 -14.69 12.42 -7.02
CA LEU A 263 -16.15 12.32 -6.96
C LEU A 263 -16.58 11.49 -5.74
N THR A 264 -16.05 10.27 -5.63
CA THR A 264 -16.42 9.35 -4.55
C THR A 264 -16.06 9.93 -3.19
N TRP A 265 -14.82 10.36 -3.01
CA TRP A 265 -14.35 10.92 -1.75
C TRP A 265 -15.01 12.26 -1.42
N GLY A 266 -15.27 13.10 -2.43
CA GLY A 266 -16.00 14.36 -2.28
C GLY A 266 -17.41 14.17 -1.72
N LEU A 267 -18.14 13.16 -2.22
CA LEU A 267 -19.46 12.81 -1.68
C LEU A 267 -19.41 12.48 -0.18
N TYR A 268 -18.43 11.68 0.24
CA TYR A 268 -18.27 11.28 1.64
C TYR A 268 -17.65 12.37 2.52
N PHE A 269 -16.79 13.21 1.96
CA PHE A 269 -16.26 14.38 2.66
C PHE A 269 -17.41 15.34 3.00
N LEU A 270 -18.22 15.71 2.01
CA LEU A 270 -19.40 16.56 2.23
C LEU A 270 -20.35 15.95 3.26
N LYS A 271 -20.55 14.63 3.24
CA LYS A 271 -21.36 13.92 4.24
C LYS A 271 -20.74 14.00 5.64
N SER A 272 -19.41 13.86 5.74
CA SER A 272 -18.67 13.89 7.00
C SER A 272 -18.75 15.25 7.71
N LEU A 273 -18.97 16.34 6.96
CA LEU A 273 -19.17 17.68 7.51
C LEU A 273 -20.44 17.79 8.38
N TYR A 274 -21.47 17.00 8.08
CA TYR A 274 -22.75 17.04 8.80
C TYR A 274 -22.91 15.91 9.83
N ARG A 275 -22.26 14.77 9.61
CA ARG A 275 -22.32 13.63 10.52
C ARG A 275 -21.07 12.76 10.40
N PRO A 276 -20.57 12.20 11.52
CA PRO A 276 -19.50 11.21 11.47
C PRO A 276 -19.87 10.03 10.57
N LEU A 277 -18.91 9.56 9.77
CA LEU A 277 -19.05 8.31 9.03
C LEU A 277 -18.92 7.12 9.98
N ASP A 278 -19.61 6.02 9.68
CA ASP A 278 -19.45 4.76 10.40
C ASP A 278 -18.14 4.06 9.99
N LEU A 279 -17.68 3.15 10.84
CA LEU A 279 -16.42 2.42 10.61
C LEU A 279 -16.45 1.63 9.29
N ALA A 280 -17.58 1.00 8.96
CA ALA A 280 -17.72 0.22 7.72
C ALA A 280 -17.49 1.10 6.49
N THR A 281 -18.06 2.32 6.44
CA THR A 281 -17.81 3.28 5.35
C THR A 281 -16.33 3.69 5.30
N ARG A 282 -15.71 4.01 6.44
CA ARG A 282 -14.29 4.41 6.46
C ARG A 282 -13.35 3.28 6.03
N LEU A 283 -13.65 2.04 6.40
CA LEU A 283 -12.95 0.84 5.89
C LEU A 283 -13.19 0.62 4.39
N SER A 284 -14.40 0.86 3.88
CA SER A 284 -14.66 0.81 2.43
C SER A 284 -13.87 1.87 1.66
N LEU A 285 -13.73 3.09 2.20
CA LEU A 285 -12.92 4.15 1.60
C LEU A 285 -11.42 3.80 1.62
N LEU A 286 -10.93 3.19 2.71
CA LEU A 286 -9.56 2.67 2.78
C LEU A 286 -9.32 1.54 1.77
N ALA A 287 -10.24 0.57 1.68
CA ALA A 287 -10.18 -0.52 0.71
C ALA A 287 -10.15 0.00 -0.73
N TYR A 288 -11.01 0.98 -1.03
CA TYR A 288 -11.05 1.68 -2.30
C TYR A 288 -9.72 2.35 -2.62
N LEU A 289 -9.11 3.05 -1.65
CA LEU A 289 -7.84 3.73 -1.84
C LEU A 289 -6.68 2.76 -2.12
N CYS A 290 -6.63 1.65 -1.40
CA CYS A 290 -5.63 0.59 -1.59
C CYS A 290 -5.70 -0.03 -2.99
N LEU A 291 -6.92 -0.23 -3.53
CA LEU A 291 -7.11 -0.71 -4.89
C LEU A 291 -6.75 0.38 -5.92
N TRP A 292 -7.28 1.59 -5.72
CA TRP A 292 -7.11 2.71 -6.64
C TRP A 292 -5.64 3.07 -6.88
N VAL A 293 -4.83 3.14 -5.81
CA VAL A 293 -3.41 3.53 -5.90
C VAL A 293 -2.59 2.58 -6.77
N ILE A 294 -3.01 1.32 -6.91
CA ILE A 294 -2.33 0.33 -7.76
C ILE A 294 -2.93 0.29 -9.15
N LEU A 295 -4.26 0.24 -9.26
CA LEU A 295 -4.96 0.10 -10.53
C LEU A 295 -4.73 1.29 -11.48
N PHE A 296 -4.53 2.49 -10.93
CA PHE A 296 -4.24 3.72 -11.67
C PHE A 296 -2.75 4.14 -11.65
N ASN A 297 -1.86 3.25 -11.19
CA ASN A 297 -0.42 3.45 -11.28
C ASN A 297 0.12 2.76 -12.53
N HIS A 298 0.65 3.57 -13.45
CA HIS A 298 1.21 3.12 -14.72
C HIS A 298 2.45 2.21 -14.55
N ALA A 299 3.23 2.41 -13.50
CA ALA A 299 4.42 1.60 -13.19
C ALA A 299 4.18 0.54 -12.10
N ALA A 300 2.92 0.09 -11.89
CA ALA A 300 2.63 -0.95 -10.91
C ALA A 300 3.28 -2.29 -11.31
N GLU A 301 4.13 -2.84 -10.45
CA GLU A 301 4.71 -4.17 -10.59
C GLU A 301 3.83 -5.25 -9.94
N ALA A 302 4.04 -6.52 -10.29
CA ALA A 302 3.29 -7.64 -9.72
C ALA A 302 3.37 -7.68 -8.19
N GLN A 303 4.56 -7.47 -7.62
CA GLN A 303 4.83 -7.43 -6.18
C GLN A 303 4.22 -6.22 -5.44
N THR A 304 3.78 -5.19 -6.17
CA THR A 304 3.14 -4.01 -5.58
C THR A 304 1.68 -4.30 -5.18
N TYR A 305 1.12 -5.41 -5.70
CA TYR A 305 -0.26 -5.82 -5.42
C TYR A 305 -0.53 -6.23 -3.98
N ILE A 306 0.47 -6.38 -3.12
CA ILE A 306 0.22 -6.52 -1.68
C ILE A 306 -0.66 -5.39 -1.12
N ILE A 307 -0.54 -4.17 -1.68
CA ILE A 307 -1.40 -3.03 -1.34
C ILE A 307 -2.84 -3.27 -1.82
N ALA A 308 -3.04 -3.62 -3.10
CA ALA A 308 -4.36 -3.86 -3.69
C ALA A 308 -5.07 -5.08 -3.06
N ILE A 309 -4.34 -6.17 -2.82
CA ILE A 309 -4.85 -7.40 -2.20
C ILE A 309 -5.27 -7.16 -0.76
N GLN A 310 -4.54 -6.31 -0.01
CA GLN A 310 -5.01 -5.87 1.31
C GLN A 310 -6.32 -5.06 1.21
N GLY A 311 -6.47 -4.21 0.18
CA GLY A 311 -7.73 -3.54 -0.12
C GLY A 311 -8.88 -4.50 -0.44
N ALA A 312 -8.61 -5.51 -1.28
CA ALA A 312 -9.56 -6.59 -1.58
C ALA A 312 -9.94 -7.39 -0.32
N ALA A 313 -8.98 -7.68 0.57
CA ALA A 313 -9.24 -8.35 1.84
C ALA A 313 -10.22 -7.54 2.71
N LEU A 314 -10.01 -6.23 2.83
CA LEU A 314 -10.92 -5.35 3.57
C LEU A 314 -12.32 -5.32 2.94
N TYR A 315 -12.42 -5.26 1.61
CA TYR A 315 -13.70 -5.34 0.90
C TYR A 315 -14.44 -6.66 1.17
N ILE A 316 -13.76 -7.79 0.97
CA ILE A 316 -14.32 -9.15 1.18
C ILE A 316 -14.80 -9.31 2.61
N LEU A 317 -14.03 -8.81 3.58
CA LEU A 317 -14.39 -8.82 5.00
C LEU A 317 -15.71 -8.08 5.25
N LEU A 318 -15.86 -6.87 4.70
CA LEU A 318 -17.09 -6.07 4.84
C LEU A 318 -18.29 -6.69 4.12
N GLU A 319 -18.05 -7.35 2.99
CA GLU A 319 -19.10 -7.97 2.20
C GLU A 319 -19.56 -9.33 2.72
N LYS A 320 -18.71 -10.04 3.46
CA LYS A 320 -19.04 -11.36 4.01
C LYS A 320 -20.33 -11.35 4.84
N GLU A 321 -20.58 -10.27 5.58
CA GLU A 321 -21.78 -10.13 6.40
C GLU A 321 -23.04 -9.78 5.59
N LYS A 322 -22.88 -9.09 4.46
CA LYS A 322 -23.99 -8.57 3.64
C LYS A 322 -24.38 -9.53 2.52
N ARG A 323 -23.37 -10.00 1.77
CA ARG A 323 -23.50 -10.85 0.57
C ARG A 323 -22.42 -11.94 0.61
N PRO A 324 -22.57 -12.97 1.46
CA PRO A 324 -21.53 -13.98 1.68
C PRO A 324 -21.13 -14.75 0.42
N ARG A 325 -22.09 -15.06 -0.46
CA ARG A 325 -21.80 -15.74 -1.74
C ARG A 325 -20.90 -14.89 -2.64
N TRP A 326 -21.18 -13.59 -2.75
CA TRP A 326 -20.37 -12.67 -3.53
C TRP A 326 -18.97 -12.50 -2.91
N ALA A 327 -18.90 -12.30 -1.60
CA ALA A 327 -17.62 -12.20 -0.89
C ALA A 327 -16.75 -13.44 -1.10
N TYR A 328 -17.35 -14.64 -1.06
CA TYR A 328 -16.66 -15.89 -1.36
C TYR A 328 -16.17 -15.96 -2.81
N THR A 329 -17.01 -15.59 -3.79
CA THR A 329 -16.60 -15.51 -5.20
C THR A 329 -15.41 -14.56 -5.39
N CYS A 330 -15.46 -13.36 -4.80
CA CYS A 330 -14.34 -12.42 -4.82
C CYS A 330 -13.07 -13.02 -4.22
N ALA A 331 -13.19 -13.68 -3.06
CA ALA A 331 -12.05 -14.32 -2.40
C ALA A 331 -11.41 -15.39 -3.29
N VAL A 332 -12.23 -16.27 -3.90
CA VAL A 332 -11.76 -17.31 -4.81
C VAL A 332 -11.08 -16.69 -6.04
N LEU A 333 -11.67 -15.68 -6.66
CA LEU A 333 -11.08 -15.01 -7.82
C LEU A 333 -9.74 -14.34 -7.49
N VAL A 334 -9.64 -13.64 -6.35
CA VAL A 334 -8.39 -13.02 -5.91
C VAL A 334 -7.34 -14.08 -5.60
N VAL A 335 -7.71 -15.16 -4.91
CA VAL A 335 -6.76 -16.24 -4.60
C VAL A 335 -6.26 -16.92 -5.88
N LEU A 336 -7.15 -17.31 -6.80
CA LEU A 336 -6.77 -18.08 -7.99
C LEU A 336 -6.05 -17.25 -9.06
N LEU A 337 -6.49 -16.01 -9.29
CA LEU A 337 -5.96 -15.19 -10.40
C LEU A 337 -4.90 -14.20 -9.96
N ALA A 338 -4.88 -13.81 -8.69
CA ALA A 338 -3.97 -12.78 -8.18
C ALA A 338 -2.87 -13.35 -7.26
N ILE A 339 -3.22 -14.19 -6.29
CA ILE A 339 -2.26 -14.68 -5.29
C ILE A 339 -1.54 -15.95 -5.78
N PHE A 340 -2.29 -16.96 -6.23
CA PHE A 340 -1.74 -18.25 -6.66
C PHE A 340 -0.62 -18.13 -7.71
N PRO A 341 -0.73 -17.28 -8.74
CA PRO A 341 0.32 -17.15 -9.76
C PRO A 341 1.63 -16.57 -9.24
N ALA A 342 1.61 -15.91 -8.09
CA ALA A 342 2.81 -15.40 -7.42
C ALA A 342 3.51 -16.44 -6.55
N THR A 343 2.94 -17.65 -6.41
CA THR A 343 3.50 -18.73 -5.59
C THR A 343 4.26 -19.75 -6.42
N ASP A 344 5.18 -20.46 -5.77
CA ASP A 344 5.90 -21.61 -6.35
C ASP A 344 4.99 -22.81 -6.64
N LEU A 345 3.77 -22.82 -6.11
CA LEU A 345 2.75 -23.84 -6.41
C LEU A 345 2.20 -23.70 -7.84
N CYS A 346 2.28 -22.51 -8.43
CA CYS A 346 1.89 -22.32 -9.82
C CYS A 346 3.01 -22.76 -10.77
N PRO A 347 2.75 -23.66 -11.74
CA PRO A 347 3.77 -24.09 -12.69
C PRO A 347 4.45 -22.91 -13.40
N PRO A 348 5.80 -22.88 -13.52
CA PRO A 348 6.51 -21.77 -14.16
C PRO A 348 6.02 -21.45 -15.57
N LEU A 349 5.62 -22.47 -16.34
CA LEU A 349 5.06 -22.32 -17.67
C LEU A 349 3.77 -21.50 -17.65
N TRP A 350 2.84 -21.79 -16.73
CA TRP A 350 1.58 -21.04 -16.63
C TRP A 350 1.81 -19.59 -16.21
N ARG A 351 2.77 -19.35 -15.30
CA ARG A 351 3.14 -17.99 -14.91
C ARG A 351 3.64 -17.18 -16.11
N ARG A 352 4.58 -17.75 -16.86
CA ARG A 352 5.28 -17.09 -17.98
C ARG A 352 4.41 -16.91 -19.21
N GLU A 353 3.58 -17.90 -19.55
CA GLU A 353 2.82 -17.90 -20.80
C GLU A 353 1.39 -17.38 -20.64
N PHE A 354 0.83 -17.42 -19.42
CA PHE A 354 -0.57 -17.04 -19.19
C PHE A 354 -0.72 -15.91 -18.16
N PHE A 355 -0.33 -16.12 -16.90
CA PHE A 355 -0.70 -15.17 -15.85
C PHE A 355 -0.03 -13.80 -15.99
N TYR A 356 1.27 -13.75 -16.31
CA TYR A 356 2.01 -12.50 -16.45
C TYR A 356 1.66 -11.78 -17.77
N PRO A 357 1.69 -12.42 -18.96
CA PRO A 357 1.40 -11.73 -20.21
C PRO A 357 -0.03 -11.17 -20.28
N TYR A 358 -1.01 -11.90 -19.73
CA TYR A 358 -2.41 -11.46 -19.72
C TYR A 358 -2.82 -10.69 -18.46
N LEU A 359 -1.85 -10.32 -17.60
CA LEU A 359 -2.09 -9.47 -16.42
C LEU A 359 -3.22 -9.97 -15.51
N MET A 360 -3.33 -11.30 -15.34
CA MET A 360 -4.46 -11.96 -14.68
C MET A 360 -4.70 -11.46 -13.24
N LYS A 361 -3.62 -11.06 -12.55
CA LYS A 361 -3.64 -10.51 -11.19
C LYS A 361 -4.43 -9.19 -11.09
N VAL A 362 -4.48 -8.41 -12.17
CA VAL A 362 -5.15 -7.11 -12.22
C VAL A 362 -6.68 -7.28 -12.23
N ILE A 363 -7.17 -8.30 -12.93
CA ILE A 363 -8.61 -8.51 -13.22
C ILE A 363 -9.48 -8.58 -11.95
N PRO A 364 -9.21 -9.45 -10.95
CA PRO A 364 -10.08 -9.54 -9.78
C PRO A 364 -10.05 -8.26 -8.93
N CYS A 365 -8.91 -7.57 -8.86
CA CYS A 365 -8.80 -6.29 -8.14
C CYS A 365 -9.60 -5.19 -8.83
N THR A 366 -9.54 -5.12 -10.17
CA THR A 366 -10.33 -4.19 -10.98
C THR A 366 -11.83 -4.44 -10.83
N LEU A 367 -12.27 -5.71 -10.85
CA LEU A 367 -13.67 -6.07 -10.63
C LEU A 367 -14.18 -5.59 -9.27
N ILE A 368 -13.42 -5.89 -8.20
CA ILE A 368 -13.77 -5.45 -6.85
C ILE A 368 -13.82 -3.91 -6.78
N TRP A 369 -12.83 -3.23 -7.38
CA TRP A 369 -12.80 -1.76 -7.40
C TRP A 369 -14.00 -1.17 -8.12
N PHE A 370 -14.41 -1.70 -9.28
CA PHE A 370 -15.60 -1.23 -10.00
C PHE A 370 -16.88 -1.41 -9.18
N VAL A 371 -17.05 -2.55 -8.53
CA VAL A 371 -18.21 -2.80 -7.67
C VAL A 371 -18.21 -1.86 -6.47
N LEU A 372 -17.06 -1.66 -5.84
CA LEU A 372 -16.91 -0.75 -4.71
C LEU A 372 -17.15 0.71 -5.12
N GLN A 373 -16.65 1.13 -6.28
CA GLN A 373 -16.89 2.44 -6.89
C GLN A 373 -18.39 2.70 -7.08
N PHE A 374 -19.10 1.75 -7.69
CA PHE A 374 -20.54 1.84 -7.89
C PHE A 374 -21.28 1.93 -6.56
N GLU A 375 -21.00 1.04 -5.61
CA GLU A 375 -21.68 1.01 -4.32
C GLU A 375 -21.48 2.28 -3.49
N LEU A 376 -20.26 2.81 -3.47
CA LEU A 376 -19.94 4.04 -2.75
C LEU A 376 -20.67 5.25 -3.36
N ILE A 377 -20.69 5.38 -4.70
CA ILE A 377 -21.46 6.43 -5.37
C ILE A 377 -22.97 6.27 -5.09
N SER A 378 -23.53 5.07 -5.30
CA SER A 378 -24.97 4.84 -5.11
C SER A 378 -25.41 5.14 -3.68
N ARG A 379 -24.67 4.64 -2.67
CA ARG A 379 -24.95 4.92 -1.25
C ARG A 379 -24.73 6.40 -0.90
N GLY A 380 -23.70 7.03 -1.46
CA GLY A 380 -23.41 8.45 -1.29
C GLY A 380 -24.54 9.35 -1.81
N LEU A 381 -25.13 9.01 -2.96
CA LEU A 381 -26.23 9.78 -3.57
C LEU A 381 -27.60 9.52 -2.92
N GLN A 382 -27.93 8.26 -2.58
CA GLN A 382 -29.26 7.89 -2.04
C GLN A 382 -29.59 8.63 -0.72
N GLN A 383 -28.59 8.96 0.08
CA GLN A 383 -28.81 9.60 1.38
C GLN A 383 -29.05 11.12 1.30
N ARG A 384 -29.05 11.74 0.11
CA ARG A 384 -29.53 13.12 -0.09
C ARG A 384 -31.07 13.22 -0.16
N LYS A 385 -31.78 12.14 -0.50
CA LYS A 385 -33.24 12.17 -0.74
C LYS A 385 -34.12 12.24 0.52
N TYR A 386 -33.57 12.10 1.73
CA TYR A 386 -34.31 12.21 3.00
C TYR A 386 -34.26 13.61 3.64
N ARG A 387 -33.89 14.65 2.88
CA ARG A 387 -33.93 16.05 3.33
C ARG A 387 -34.74 16.93 2.39
N THR A 388 -36.05 16.76 2.46
CA THR A 388 -37.01 17.87 2.34
C THR A 388 -37.84 17.81 3.62
N PRO A 389 -37.71 18.76 4.56
CA PRO A 389 -38.72 18.93 5.58
C PRO A 389 -39.95 19.47 4.86
N GLU A 390 -40.99 18.63 4.70
CA GLU A 390 -42.32 19.15 4.47
C GLU A 390 -42.70 20.02 5.68
N ASN A 391 -43.10 21.25 5.40
CA ASN A 391 -43.75 22.14 6.35
C ASN A 391 -44.84 21.39 7.12
N GLN A 392 -44.62 21.12 8.40
CA GLN A 392 -45.73 20.83 9.30
C GLN A 392 -46.40 22.17 9.64
N PRO A 393 -47.70 22.37 9.32
CA PRO A 393 -48.43 23.54 9.78
C PRO A 393 -48.60 23.44 11.30
N SER A 394 -48.26 24.53 11.99
CA SER A 394 -48.53 24.69 13.41
C SER A 394 -50.03 24.67 13.67
N TYR A 395 -50.54 23.57 14.23
CA TYR A 395 -51.83 23.58 14.90
C TYR A 395 -51.60 24.01 16.35
N SER A 396 -51.68 25.32 16.58
CA SER A 396 -52.02 25.86 17.89
C SER A 396 -53.54 25.77 18.06
N VAL A 397 -54.00 24.81 18.85
CA VAL A 397 -55.36 24.81 19.38
C VAL A 397 -55.25 24.93 20.91
N LEU A 398 -55.69 26.11 21.37
CA LEU A 398 -56.18 26.54 22.68
C LEU A 398 -55.30 26.27 23.92
#